data_AF-A0A523VY81-F1
#
_entry.id   AF-A0A523VY81-F1
#
_cell.length_a   1.000
_cell.length_b   1.000
_cell.length_c   1.000
_cell.angle_alpha   90.00
_cell.angle_beta   90.00
_cell.angle_gamma   90.00
#
_symmetry.space_group_name_H-M   'P 1'
#
loop_
_entity.id
_entity.type
_entity.pdbx_description
1 polymer ?
#
loop_
_entity_poly.entity_id
_entity_poly.type
_entity_poly.pdbx_seq_one_letter_code
_entity_poly.pdbx_strand_id
1 'polypeptide(L)' 'MTKVTVYEGESFENAIRRFRKSVERAGILRDVKRHEIYEKPSEKRKRRLIAARKKESKRRREEL' A
#
# COMPACT_ATOMS: atom_id res chain seq x y z
N MET A 1 4.29 -10.01 3.16
CA MET A 1 5.74 -9.97 3.47
C MET A 1 6.48 -9.63 2.18
N THR A 2 7.35 -8.62 2.19
CA THR A 2 8.08 -8.17 0.98
C THR A 2 9.54 -8.61 1.05
N LYS A 3 10.01 -9.37 0.05
CA LYS A 3 11.41 -9.78 -0.09
C LYS A 3 12.02 -9.04 -1.28
N VAL A 4 13.19 -8.43 -1.08
CA VAL A 4 14.00 -7.83 -2.14
C VAL A 4 15.35 -8.50 -2.12
N THR A 5 15.76 -9.08 -3.25
CA THR A 5 17.10 -9.63 -3.44
C THR A 5 18.02 -8.55 -3.97
N VAL A 6 19.19 -8.42 -3.35
CA VAL A 6 20.27 -7.51 -3.78
C VAL A 6 21.17 -8.28 -4.73
N TYR A 7 21.52 -7.68 -5.87
CA TYR A 7 22.41 -8.29 -6.86
C TYR A 7 23.84 -7.72 -6.72
N GLU A 8 24.85 -8.51 -7.07
CA GLU A 8 26.25 -8.06 -7.09
C GLU A 8 26.43 -6.96 -8.14
N GLY A 9 26.82 -5.75 -7.70
CA GLY A 9 26.94 -4.56 -8.53
C GLY A 9 25.86 -3.49 -8.29
N GLU A 10 24.85 -3.74 -7.46
CA GLU A 10 23.92 -2.69 -7.03
C GLU A 10 24.50 -1.81 -5.92
N SER A 11 24.33 -0.49 -6.07
CA SER A 11 24.51 0.43 -4.94
C SER A 11 23.46 0.15 -3.86
N PHE A 12 23.89 0.14 -2.60
CA PHE A 12 23.06 -0.07 -1.42
C PHE A 12 21.81 0.83 -1.40
N GLU A 13 21.95 2.08 -1.85
CA GLU A 13 20.85 3.04 -1.89
C GLU A 13 19.74 2.64 -2.87
N ASN A 14 20.10 2.03 -4.01
CA ASN A 14 19.15 1.51 -4.98
C ASN A 14 18.36 0.32 -4.42
N ALA A 15 19.03 -0.58 -3.67
CA ALA A 15 18.37 -1.68 -2.99
C ALA A 15 17.34 -1.18 -1.95
N ILE A 16 17.70 -0.16 -1.15
CA ILE A 16 16.78 0.47 -0.19
C ILE A 16 15.59 1.11 -0.91
N ARG A 17 15.82 1.80 -2.03
CA ARG A 17 14.74 2.45 -2.78
C ARG A 17 13.73 1.42 -3.31
N ARG A 18 14.21 0.29 -3.85
CA ARG A 18 13.35 -0.83 -4.28
C ARG A 18 12.60 -1.45 -3.12
N PHE A 19 13.26 -1.61 -1.96
CA PHE A 19 12.61 -2.09 -0.74
C PHE A 19 11.49 -1.17 -0.27
N ARG A 20 11.75 0.14 -0.14
CA ARG A 20 10.72 1.13 0.24
C ARG A 20 9.53 1.10 -0.72
N LYS A 21 9.77 1.06 -2.03
CA LYS A 21 8.71 0.97 -3.05
C LYS A 21 7.91 -0.34 -2.94
N SER A 22 8.58 -1.45 -2.61
CA SER A 22 7.93 -2.75 -2.40
C SER A 22 7.04 -2.74 -1.15
N VAL A 23 7.52 -2.17 -0.05
CA VAL A 23 6.77 -2.01 1.22
C VAL A 23 5.55 -1.11 1.02
N GLU A 24 5.73 0.01 0.31
CA GLU A 24 4.65 0.94 -0.02
C GLU A 24 3.59 0.29 -0.91
N ARG A 25 4.02 -0.42 -1.97
CA ARG A 25 3.12 -1.17 -2.86
C ARG A 25 2.36 -2.27 -2.14
N ALA A 26 3.00 -2.96 -1.20
CA ALA A 26 2.37 -3.97 -0.37
C ALA A 26 1.39 -3.36 0.66
N GLY A 27 1.44 -2.04 0.89
CA GLY A 27 0.53 -1.34 1.79
C GLY A 27 0.72 -1.70 3.27
N ILE A 28 1.87 -2.25 3.65
CA ILE A 28 2.13 -2.78 5.00
C ILE A 28 1.89 -1.70 6.07
N LEU A 29 2.38 -0.47 5.85
CA LEU A 29 2.19 0.65 6.78
C LEU A 29 0.71 1.03 6.96
N ARG A 30 -0.07 0.96 5.89
CA ARG A 30 -1.52 1.23 5.93
C ARG A 30 -2.25 0.13 6.71
N ASP A 31 -1.76 -1.09 6.62
CA ASP A 31 -2.31 -2.23 7.33
C ASP A 31 -1.97 -2.18 8.82
N VAL A 32 -0.75 -1.80 9.20
CA VAL A 32 -0.39 -1.55 10.61
C VAL A 32 -1.34 -0.51 11.22
N LYS A 33 -1.45 0.67 10.60
CA LYS A 33 -2.34 1.74 11.06
C LYS A 33 -3.81 1.34 11.17
N ARG A 34 -4.26 0.39 10.35
CA ARG A 34 -5.62 -0.14 10.39
C ARG A 34 -5.86 -1.07 11.58
N HIS A 35 -4.85 -1.80 12.02
CA HIS A 35 -4.95 -2.77 13.12
C HIS A 35 -4.52 -2.22 14.47
N GLU A 36 -3.97 -0.99 14.52
CA GLU A 36 -3.62 -0.30 15.77
C GLU A 36 -4.83 -0.12 16.71
N ILE A 37 -6.04 0.01 16.15
CA ILE A 37 -7.27 0.27 16.91
C ILE A 37 -8.36 -0.69 16.46
N TYR A 38 -9.21 -1.12 17.40
CA TYR A 38 -10.41 -1.87 17.06
C TYR A 38 -11.41 -0.99 16.29
N GLU A 39 -11.64 -1.35 15.04
CA GLU A 39 -12.67 -0.75 14.19
C GLU A 39 -13.92 -1.63 14.20
N LYS A 40 -15.08 -1.06 14.57
CA LYS A 40 -16.36 -1.77 14.52
C LYS A 40 -16.64 -2.31 13.11
N PRO A 41 -17.32 -3.47 12.96
CA PRO A 41 -17.60 -4.04 11.65
C PRO A 41 -18.34 -3.12 10.68
N SER A 42 -19.19 -2.22 11.18
CA SER A 42 -19.90 -1.21 10.39
C SER A 42 -18.94 -0.19 9.76
N GLU A 43 -18.04 0.38 10.57
CA GLU A 43 -17.04 1.36 10.13
C GLU A 43 -16.06 0.72 9.14
N LYS A 44 -15.65 -0.53 9.38
CA LYS A 44 -14.82 -1.29 8.45
C LYS A 44 -15.48 -1.45 7.06
N ARG A 45 -16.79 -1.75 7.03
CA ARG A 45 -17.56 -1.83 5.78
C ARG A 45 -17.65 -0.46 5.09
N LYS A 46 -17.97 0.59 5.83
CA LYS A 46 -18.04 1.97 5.33
C LYS A 46 -16.72 2.43 4.72
N ARG A 47 -15.60 2.21 5.42
CA ARG A 47 -14.25 2.54 4.96
C ARG A 47 -13.88 1.78 3.68
N ARG A 48 -14.25 0.50 3.56
CA ARG A 48 -14.03 -0.31 2.35
C ARG A 48 -14.80 0.25 1.15
N LEU A 49 -16.06 0.64 1.33
CA LEU A 49 -16.89 1.24 0.26
C LEU A 49 -16.32 2.58 -0.21
N ILE A 50 -15.92 3.46 0.72
CA ILE A 50 -15.32 4.75 0.39
C ILE A 50 -14.00 4.55 -0.37
N ALA A 51 -13.16 3.61 0.06
CA ALA A 51 -11.89 3.30 -0.62
C ALA A 51 -12.11 2.77 -2.04
N ALA A 52 -13.13 1.92 -2.26
CA ALA A 52 -13.48 1.41 -3.57
C ALA A 52 -13.95 2.54 -4.52
N ARG A 53 -14.87 3.40 -4.04
CA ARG A 53 -15.34 4.57 -4.80
C ARG A 53 -14.19 5.50 -5.18
N LYS A 54 -13.31 5.83 -4.24
CA LYS A 54 -12.13 6.67 -4.52
C LYS A 54 -11.20 6.04 -5.56
N LYS A 55 -11.00 4.72 -5.51
CA LYS A 55 -10.18 3.99 -6.50
C LYS A 55 -10.81 4.05 -7.89
N GLU A 56 -12.11 3.88 -7.97
CA GLU A 56 -12.86 3.96 -9.24
C GLU A 56 -12.84 5.37 -9.83
N SER A 57 -13.10 6.41 -9.02
CA SER A 57 -13.00 7.80 -9.48
C SER A 57 -11.61 8.15 -10.00
N LYS A 58 -10.56 7.63 -9.35
CA LYS A 58 -9.19 7.81 -9.83
C LYS A 58 -8.98 7.16 -11.20
N ARG A 59 -9.46 5.91 -11.37
CA ARG A 59 -9.36 5.19 -12.66
C ARG A 59 -10.08 5.94 -13.78
N ARG A 60 -11.32 6.38 -13.54
CA ARG A 60 -12.10 7.14 -14.53
C ARG A 60 -11.42 8.46 -14.93
N ARG A 61 -10.71 9.11 -14.01
CA ARG A 61 -9.94 10.33 -14.30
C ARG A 61 -8.69 10.04 -15.14
N GLU A 62 -8.08 8.86 -14.99
CA GLU A 62 -6.93 8.42 -15.81
C GLU A 62 -7.35 7.94 -17.21
N GLU A 63 -8.62 7.57 -17.40
CA GLU A 63 -9.20 7.14 -18.68
C GLU A 63 -9.70 8.33 -19.56
N LEU A 64 -9.79 9.54 -18.98
CA LEU A 64 -10.11 10.80 -19.66
C LEU A 64 -8.83 11.54 -20.06
#